data_AF-A0A327NR79-F1
#
_entry.id   AF-A0A327NR79-F1
#
_cell.length_a   1.000
_cell.length_b   1.000
_cell.length_c   1.000
_cell.angle_alpha   90.00
_cell.angle_beta   90.00
_cell.angle_gamma   90.00
#
_symmetry.space_group_name_H-M   'P 1'
#
loop_
_entity.id
_entity.type
_entity.pdbx_description
1 polymer ?
#
loop_
_entity_poly.entity_id
_entity_poly.type
_entity_poly.pdbx_seq_one_letter_code
_entity_poly.pdbx_strand_id
1 'polypeptide(L)'
;MISFYLFLTGTYLYYCQSKYFPSELYKFRTSWSSWLASAFFGIGTMLFVRAEGWISGLLVAVCALSLSLMLIQFTAVLGKAYFYCLVALAHGLVLIDLFF
;
A
#
# COMPACT_ATOMS: atom_id res chain seq x y z
N MET A 1 -10.75 2.27 -4.63
CA MET A 1 -10.04 1.00 -4.92
C MET A 1 -8.65 1.17 -5.51
N ILE A 2 -8.48 1.86 -6.66
CA ILE A 2 -7.15 2.22 -7.22
C ILE A 2 -6.29 2.94 -6.18
N SER A 3 -6.90 3.79 -5.37
CA SER A 3 -6.28 4.47 -4.23
C SER A 3 -5.52 3.53 -3.31
N PHE A 4 -6.07 2.36 -2.97
CA PHE A 4 -5.42 1.40 -2.07
C PHE A 4 -4.17 0.77 -2.71
N TYR A 5 -4.22 0.43 -4.01
CA TYR A 5 -3.03 -0.05 -4.73
C TYR A 5 -1.94 1.01 -4.82
N LEU A 6 -2.30 2.29 -4.96
CA LEU A 6 -1.34 3.39 -4.90
C LEU A 6 -0.67 3.47 -3.53
N PHE A 7 -1.42 3.29 -2.44
CA PHE A 7 -0.84 3.20 -1.09
C PHE A 7 0.07 1.98 -0.93
N LEU A 8 -0.32 0.81 -1.41
CA LEU A 8 0.47 -0.42 -1.28
C LEU A 8 1.76 -0.35 -2.12
N THR A 9 1.68 0.21 -3.32
CA THR A 9 2.86 0.42 -4.18
C THR A 9 3.75 1.54 -3.63
N GLY A 10 3.16 2.64 -3.16
CA GLY A 10 3.89 3.74 -2.54
C GLY A 10 4.63 3.30 -1.28
N THR A 11 3.98 2.52 -0.42
CA THR A 11 4.61 1.94 0.77
C THR A 11 5.72 0.98 0.40
N TYR A 12 5.54 0.12 -0.62
CA TYR A 12 6.61 -0.75 -1.12
C TYR A 12 7.84 0.05 -1.57
N LEU A 13 7.64 1.08 -2.40
CA LEU A 13 8.71 1.94 -2.91
C LEU A 13 9.40 2.75 -1.81
N TYR A 14 8.64 3.20 -0.81
CA TYR A 14 9.17 3.89 0.36
C TYR A 14 10.01 2.96 1.23
N TYR A 15 9.48 1.76 1.53
CA TYR A 15 10.13 0.81 2.43
C TYR A 15 11.28 0.05 1.78
N CYS A 16 11.39 -0.01 0.46
CA CYS A 16 12.46 -0.76 -0.22
C CYS A 16 13.88 -0.27 0.11
N GLN A 17 14.01 0.99 0.55
CA GLN A 17 15.28 1.57 1.01
C GLN A 17 15.57 1.30 2.49
N SER A 18 14.61 0.79 3.25
CA SER A 18 14.76 0.50 4.67
C SER A 18 15.67 -0.71 4.91
N LYS A 19 16.43 -0.65 6.00
CA LYS A 19 17.23 -1.79 6.50
C LYS A 19 16.36 -3.02 6.78
N TYR A 20 15.10 -2.80 7.19
CA TYR A 20 14.14 -3.84 7.55
C TYR A 20 13.31 -4.35 6.36
N PHE A 21 13.65 -3.96 5.13
CA PHE A 21 12.94 -4.46 3.97
C PHE A 21 13.19 -5.97 3.79
N PRO A 22 12.13 -6.77 3.57
CA PRO A 22 12.24 -8.23 3.45
C PRO A 22 13.29 -8.61 2.41
N SER A 23 14.23 -9.48 2.78
CA SER A 23 15.30 -9.93 1.87
C SER A 23 14.79 -10.74 0.69
N GLU A 24 13.61 -11.35 0.83
CA GLU A 24 12.95 -12.15 -0.21
C GLU A 24 12.28 -11.30 -1.31
N LEU A 25 12.08 -10.00 -1.07
CA LEU A 25 11.44 -9.09 -2.02
C LEU A 25 12.49 -8.27 -2.80
N TYR A 26 12.16 -7.92 -4.04
CA TYR A 26 13.06 -7.18 -4.92
C TYR A 26 13.25 -5.73 -4.44
N LYS A 27 14.49 -5.34 -4.13
CA LYS A 27 14.82 -3.97 -3.69
C LYS A 27 15.02 -3.03 -4.88
N PHE A 28 14.13 -2.07 -5.04
CA PHE A 28 14.22 -1.04 -6.08
C PHE A 28 15.11 0.12 -5.61
N ARG A 29 16.43 0.03 -5.85
CA ARG A 29 17.43 0.91 -5.23
C ARG A 29 17.69 2.23 -5.99
N THR A 30 16.62 2.90 -6.41
CA THR A 30 16.71 4.16 -7.18
C THR A 30 16.37 5.35 -6.30
N SER A 31 17.11 6.46 -6.42
CA SER A 31 16.88 7.69 -5.65
C SER A 31 15.49 8.30 -5.87
N TRP A 32 14.86 8.04 -7.02
CA TRP A 32 13.52 8.52 -7.35
C TRP A 32 12.39 7.70 -6.71
N SER A 33 12.68 6.56 -6.08
CA SER A 33 11.64 5.69 -5.50
C SER A 33 10.88 6.36 -4.35
N SER A 34 11.56 7.19 -3.56
CA SER A 34 10.95 7.96 -2.46
C SER A 34 10.02 9.06 -2.98
N TRP A 35 10.42 9.73 -4.06
CA TRP A 35 9.61 10.77 -4.68
C TRP A 35 8.36 10.18 -5.33
N LEU A 36 8.52 9.04 -6.02
CA LEU A 36 7.41 8.30 -6.62
C LEU A 36 6.45 7.74 -5.55
N ALA A 37 6.96 7.28 -4.41
CA ALA A 37 6.14 6.85 -3.28
C ALA A 37 5.25 7.99 -2.76
N SER A 38 5.82 9.18 -2.53
CA SER A 38 5.07 10.37 -2.11
C SER A 38 4.01 10.77 -3.14
N ALA A 39 4.33 10.68 -4.43
CA ALA A 39 3.35 10.95 -5.49
C ALA A 39 2.17 9.96 -5.43
N PHE A 40 2.43 8.67 -5.23
CA PHE A 40 1.37 7.67 -5.09
C PHE A 40 0.50 7.89 -3.85
N PHE A 41 1.09 8.27 -2.70
CA PHE A 41 0.30 8.63 -1.52
C PHE A 41 -0.58 9.86 -1.76
N GLY A 42 -0.04 10.89 -2.42
CA GLY A 42 -0.79 12.09 -2.76
C GLY A 42 -1.99 11.79 -3.66
N ILE A 43 -1.76 11.07 -4.76
CA ILE A 43 -2.81 10.68 -5.71
C ILE A 43 -3.84 9.77 -5.04
N GLY A 44 -3.40 8.77 -4.26
CA GLY A 44 -4.29 7.87 -3.53
C GLY A 44 -5.18 8.62 -2.53
N THR A 45 -4.61 9.58 -1.80
CA THR A 45 -5.37 10.43 -0.85
C THR A 45 -6.38 11.30 -1.58
N MET A 46 -5.98 11.95 -2.68
CA MET A 46 -6.90 12.76 -3.48
C MET A 46 -8.08 11.95 -4.01
N LEU A 47 -7.84 10.71 -4.44
CA LEU A 47 -8.90 9.82 -4.90
C LEU A 47 -9.88 9.45 -3.78
N PHE A 48 -9.39 9.18 -2.56
CA PHE A 48 -10.25 8.91 -1.41
C PHE A 48 -11.04 10.15 -0.98
N VAL A 49 -10.41 11.32 -0.93
CA VAL A 49 -11.08 12.59 -0.60
C VAL A 49 -12.16 12.93 -1.64
N ARG A 50 -11.91 12.65 -2.92
CA ARG A 50 -12.90 12.87 -3.98
C ARG A 50 -14.11 11.94 -3.88
N ALA A 51 -13.90 10.69 -3.43
CA ALA A 51 -14.95 9.69 -3.32
C ALA A 51 -15.82 9.85 -2.06
N GLU A 52 -15.18 10.03 -0.90
CA GLU A 52 -15.83 9.97 0.42
C GLU A 52 -15.99 11.34 1.09
N GLY A 53 -15.48 12.41 0.46
CA GLY A 53 -15.41 13.75 1.05
C GLY A 53 -14.14 13.96 1.90
N TRP A 54 -13.94 15.19 2.36
CA TRP A 54 -12.65 15.63 2.92
C TRP A 54 -12.24 14.85 4.18
N ILE A 55 -13.13 14.76 5.18
CA ILE A 55 -12.81 14.15 6.47
C ILE A 55 -12.78 12.62 6.36
N SER A 56 -13.84 12.03 5.82
CA SER A 56 -13.95 10.58 5.66
C SER A 56 -12.87 10.03 4.73
N GLY A 57 -12.60 10.70 3.60
CA GLY A 57 -11.57 10.30 2.66
C GLY A 57 -10.16 10.37 3.25
N LEU A 58 -9.85 11.38 4.08
CA LEU A 58 -8.59 11.43 4.83
C LEU A 58 -8.49 10.29 5.83
N LEU A 59 -9.56 9.98 6.56
CA LEU A 59 -9.58 8.87 7.52
C LEU A 59 -9.33 7.52 6.82
N VAL A 60 -9.99 7.30 5.68
CA VAL A 60 -9.80 6.11 4.85
C VAL A 60 -8.38 6.04 4.28
N ALA A 61 -7.80 7.17 3.86
CA ALA A 61 -6.42 7.24 3.40
C ALA A 61 -5.42 6.85 4.50
N VAL A 62 -5.64 7.31 5.74
CA VAL A 62 -4.82 6.92 6.91
C VAL A 62 -4.96 5.43 7.22
N CYS A 63 -6.19 4.89 7.16
CA CYS A 63 -6.42 3.45 7.29
C CYS A 63 -5.67 2.65 6.21
N ALA A 64 -5.78 3.07 4.94
CA ALA A 64 -5.11 2.43 3.81
C ALA A 64 -3.59 2.43 3.97
N LEU A 65 -3.01 3.56 4.41
CA LEU A 65 -1.58 3.68 4.70
C LEU A 65 -1.16 2.73 5.84
N SER A 66 -1.91 2.72 6.93
CA SER A 66 -1.62 1.92 8.13
C SER A 66 -1.65 0.43 7.80
N LEU A 67 -2.67 -0.01 7.06
CA LEU A 67 -2.81 -1.37 6.58
C LEU A 67 -1.65 -1.76 5.65
N SER A 68 -1.27 -0.86 4.73
CA SER A 68 -0.17 -1.11 3.79
C SER A 68 1.20 -1.22 4.49
N LEU A 69 1.46 -0.39 5.50
CA LEU A 69 2.68 -0.48 6.32
C LEU A 69 2.73 -1.78 7.12
N MET A 70 1.61 -2.17 7.71
CA MET A 70 1.47 -3.42 8.46
C MET A 70 1.73 -4.63 7.57
N LEU A 71 1.19 -4.66 6.35
CA LEU A 71 1.41 -5.73 5.36
C LEU A 71 2.90 -5.94 5.04
N ILE A 72 3.64 -4.86 4.80
CA ILE A 72 5.07 -4.95 4.48
C ILE A 72 5.88 -5.48 5.67
N GLN A 73 5.57 -5.04 6.90
CA GLN A 73 6.25 -5.56 8.09
C GLN A 73 5.92 -7.02 8.36
N PHE A 74 4.65 -7.44 8.19
CA PHE A 74 4.30 -8.86 8.31
C PHE A 74 5.03 -9.72 7.29
N THR A 75 5.32 -9.18 6.10
CA THR A 75 6.14 -9.88 5.10
C THR A 75 7.56 -10.12 5.59
N ALA A 76 8.14 -9.15 6.32
CA ALA A 76 9.47 -9.30 6.88
C ALA A 76 9.54 -10.41 7.94
N VAL A 77 8.43 -10.69 8.63
CA VAL A 77 8.35 -11.68 9.71
C VAL A 77 7.90 -13.06 9.21
N LEU A 78 6.88 -13.12 8.35
CA LEU A 78 6.19 -14.35 7.94
C LEU A 78 6.61 -14.86 6.55
N GLY A 79 7.44 -14.11 5.81
CA GLY A 79 7.96 -14.49 4.51
C GLY A 79 7.06 -14.15 3.31
N LYS A 80 7.59 -14.36 2.10
CA LYS A 80 6.96 -13.94 0.83
C LYS A 80 5.59 -14.58 0.53
N ALA A 81 5.40 -15.85 0.91
CA ALA A 81 4.15 -16.56 0.64
C ALA A 81 2.98 -15.93 1.38
N TYR A 82 3.21 -15.48 2.62
CA TYR A 82 2.22 -14.79 3.43
C TYR A 82 1.84 -13.44 2.81
N PHE A 83 2.82 -12.68 2.31
CA PHE A 83 2.57 -11.41 1.62
C PHE A 83 1.69 -11.57 0.39
N TYR A 84 2.03 -12.51 -0.51
CA TYR A 84 1.22 -12.74 -1.70
C TYR A 84 -0.19 -13.21 -1.35
N CYS A 85 -0.33 -14.04 -0.31
CA CYS A 85 -1.64 -14.48 0.19
C CYS A 85 -2.47 -13.32 0.73
N LEU A 86 -1.87 -12.40 1.50
CA LEU A 86 -2.55 -11.22 2.04
C LEU A 86 -2.90 -10.20 0.96
N VAL A 87 -2.02 -9.99 0.00
CA VAL A 87 -2.31 -9.16 -1.19
C VAL A 87 -3.44 -9.79 -1.99
N ALA A 88 -3.46 -11.11 -2.17
CA ALA A 88 -4.53 -11.84 -2.85
C ALA A 88 -5.86 -11.77 -2.08
N LEU A 89 -5.83 -11.88 -0.75
CA LEU A 89 -7.02 -11.78 0.11
C LEU A 89 -7.57 -10.35 0.12
N ALA A 90 -6.70 -9.33 0.17
CA ALA A 90 -7.08 -7.94 -0.05
C ALA A 90 -7.67 -7.74 -1.45
N HIS A 91 -7.08 -8.32 -2.49
CA HIS A 91 -7.63 -8.33 -3.85
C HIS A 91 -9.02 -8.98 -3.90
N GLY A 92 -9.21 -10.09 -3.18
CA GLY A 92 -10.47 -10.83 -3.12
C GLY A 92 -11.57 -10.05 -2.41
N LEU A 93 -11.28 -9.45 -1.25
CA LEU A 93 -12.20 -8.55 -0.55
C LEU A 93 -12.59 -7.35 -1.41
N VAL A 94 -11.60 -6.79 -2.14
CA VAL A 94 -11.81 -5.70 -3.09
C VAL A 94 -12.68 -6.13 -4.27
N LEU A 95 -12.51 -7.34 -4.79
CA LEU A 95 -13.40 -7.86 -5.84
C LEU A 95 -14.82 -8.04 -5.33
N ILE A 96 -15.01 -8.54 -4.12
CA ILE A 96 -16.34 -8.73 -3.52
C ILE A 96 -17.07 -7.39 -3.40
N ASP A 97 -16.41 -6.34 -2.92
CA ASP A 97 -16.97 -4.97 -2.81
C ASP A 97 -17.23 -4.29 -4.17
N LEU A 98 -16.69 -4.82 -5.26
CA LEU A 98 -16.98 -4.36 -6.63
C LEU A 98 -18.24 -5.02 -7.21
N PHE A 99 -18.61 -6.19 -6.70
CA PHE A 99 -19.74 -6.98 -7.18
C PHE A 99 -21.01 -6.88 -6.30
N PHE A 100 -20.88 -6.38 -5.08
CA PHE A 100 -21.96 -6.13 -4.12
C PHE A 100 -22.10 -4.64 -3.83
#